data_AF-A0A559LQT8-F1
#
_entry.id   AF-A0A559LQT8-F1
#
_cell.length_a   1.000
_cell.length_b   1.000
_cell.length_c   1.000
_cell.angle_alpha   90.00
_cell.angle_beta   90.00
_cell.angle_gamma   90.00
#
_symmetry.space_group_name_H-M   'P 1'
#
loop_
_entity.id
_entity.type
_entity.pdbx_description
1 polymer ?
#
loop_
_entity_poly.entity_id
_entity_poly.type
_entity_poly.pdbx_seq_one_letter_code
_entity_poly.pdbx_strand_id
1 'polypeptide(L)'
;MLSVWEPRGDLVLDISVYSPSDDKHWFKYLTFHSDTDRAECPPEYKRNDPAHGWIDGRQTMAPTWIATERVFDEIMGEGPFDDEPPEMEWWRSLPLVPVVGGVLFRQQTRRRWKPVTLASMLTRFPNIKELCYEPWRELGMIEIQTDGWTQNLIESFSSTQLCKLTIFENFNESYRDRWHRMIRFPCPAIRVPNPAVSQKLARASLHLKTLSASFMVDAGYFFAARQRSWTWDMLTSLALTSSTLTNDANPVDINNMLQSAAAAALKMPSLDTIEIWNGRRGLAMVFRYERARDWQPATITIRGTWEFELAPAVRRAWNAVAHEEVVVQRSLIDLDKIRSHGDAIRELGLSAEVVRPVSLQQILIENRFQA
;
A
#
# COMPACT_ATOMS: atom_id res chain seq x y z
N MET A 1 5.04 -25.76 19.21
CA MET A 1 4.95 -25.67 17.73
C MET A 1 3.57 -25.11 17.39
N LEU A 2 3.46 -24.11 16.50
CA LEU A 2 2.17 -23.45 16.24
C LEU A 2 1.12 -24.40 15.61
N SER A 3 1.57 -25.45 14.92
CA SER A 3 0.70 -26.45 14.27
C SER A 3 -0.15 -27.28 15.24
N VAL A 4 0.19 -27.31 16.53
CA VAL A 4 -0.55 -28.07 17.56
C VAL A 4 -1.44 -27.19 18.45
N TRP A 5 -1.46 -25.88 18.20
CA TRP A 5 -2.31 -24.96 18.95
C TRP A 5 -3.77 -25.11 18.51
N GLU A 6 -4.70 -24.78 19.41
CA GLU A 6 -6.12 -24.80 19.07
C GLU A 6 -6.40 -23.89 17.87
N PRO A 7 -7.08 -24.37 16.82
CA PRO A 7 -7.24 -23.65 15.56
C PRO A 7 -8.33 -22.58 15.62
N ARG A 8 -8.24 -21.66 16.59
CA ARG A 8 -9.22 -20.57 16.78
C ARG A 8 -9.13 -19.50 15.70
N GLY A 9 -8.01 -19.42 14.98
CA GLY A 9 -7.82 -18.45 13.89
C GLY A 9 -7.69 -17.01 14.38
N ASP A 10 -7.23 -16.82 15.61
CA ASP A 10 -7.09 -15.54 16.29
C ASP A 10 -5.63 -15.08 16.41
N LEU A 11 -4.66 -15.96 16.12
CA LEU A 11 -3.25 -15.59 16.17
C LEU A 11 -2.88 -14.72 14.97
N VAL A 12 -2.26 -13.58 15.26
CA VAL A 12 -1.64 -12.69 14.29
C VAL A 12 -0.13 -12.92 14.31
N LEU A 13 0.45 -13.30 13.17
CA LEU A 13 1.89 -13.35 12.98
C LEU A 13 2.39 -12.02 12.47
N ASP A 14 3.23 -11.37 13.27
CA ASP A 14 3.92 -10.15 12.90
C ASP A 14 5.39 -10.49 12.61
N ILE A 15 5.74 -10.51 11.32
CA ILE A 15 7.03 -11.03 10.87
C ILE A 15 7.93 -9.87 10.46
N SER A 16 8.96 -9.66 11.28
CA SER A 16 10.00 -8.67 11.01
C SER A 16 11.37 -9.29 10.76
N VAL A 17 12.00 -8.95 9.62
CA VAL A 17 13.36 -9.37 9.25
C VAL A 17 14.21 -8.12 9.06
N TYR A 18 15.27 -7.96 9.84
CA TYR A 18 16.19 -6.84 9.77
C TYR A 18 17.57 -7.23 10.33
N SER A 19 18.61 -6.49 9.94
CA SER A 19 19.94 -6.62 10.55
C SER A 19 20.07 -5.66 11.73
N PRO A 20 20.71 -6.06 12.84
CA PRO A 20 21.08 -5.15 13.93
C PRO A 20 21.97 -3.95 13.52
N SER A 21 22.50 -3.97 12.28
CA SER A 21 23.29 -2.89 11.69
C SER A 21 22.48 -1.86 10.89
N ASP A 22 21.22 -2.15 10.55
CA ASP A 22 20.44 -1.33 9.59
C ASP A 22 20.24 0.12 10.08
N ASP A 23 20.04 0.29 11.39
CA ASP A 23 19.89 1.59 12.06
C ASP A 23 21.24 2.26 12.43
N LYS A 24 22.38 1.61 12.16
CA LYS A 24 23.68 2.09 12.66
C LYS A 24 24.32 3.17 11.78
N HIS A 25 23.96 3.24 10.50
CA HIS A 25 24.64 4.10 9.52
C HIS A 25 23.67 4.99 8.74
N TRP A 26 23.25 4.56 7.55
CA TRP A 26 22.47 5.38 6.62
C TRP A 26 21.02 5.60 7.07
N PHE A 27 20.45 4.67 7.84
CA PHE A 27 19.03 4.65 8.17
C PHE A 27 18.78 4.74 9.68
N LYS A 28 19.42 5.70 10.36
CA LYS A 28 19.32 5.86 11.83
C LYS A 28 17.93 6.20 12.37
N TYR A 29 16.98 6.44 11.49
CA TYR A 29 15.58 6.64 11.83
C TYR A 29 14.79 5.32 11.94
N LEU A 30 15.38 4.18 11.55
CA LEU A 30 14.70 2.90 11.63
C LEU A 30 14.45 2.50 13.08
N THR A 31 13.24 2.02 13.34
CA THR A 31 12.84 1.50 14.65
C THR A 31 11.91 0.31 14.43
N PHE A 32 11.94 -0.65 15.36
CA PHE A 32 11.25 -1.94 15.24
C PHE A 32 10.21 -2.11 16.37
N HIS A 33 9.46 -1.04 16.63
CA HIS A 33 8.43 -0.96 17.66
C HIS A 33 7.12 -1.67 17.25
N SER A 34 6.27 -1.99 18.23
CA SER A 34 4.90 -2.47 17.97
C SER A 34 3.96 -1.31 17.56
N ASP A 35 2.75 -1.61 17.10
CA ASP A 35 1.74 -0.57 16.82
C ASP A 35 1.26 0.20 18.06
N THR A 36 1.40 -0.39 19.25
CA THR A 36 1.03 0.25 20.52
C THR A 36 2.12 1.15 21.07
N ASP A 37 3.36 0.93 20.64
CA ASP A 37 4.50 1.72 21.06
C ASP A 37 4.62 2.96 20.19
N ARG A 38 4.79 4.12 20.82
CA ARG A 38 5.21 5.29 20.07
C ARG A 38 6.66 5.08 19.65
N ALA A 39 6.92 5.08 18.35
CA ALA A 39 8.29 5.03 17.86
C ALA A 39 9.05 6.26 18.38
N GLU A 40 9.90 6.06 19.38
CA GLU A 40 10.78 7.12 19.87
C GLU A 40 11.91 7.33 18.86
N CYS A 41 12.00 8.54 18.33
CA CYS A 41 13.15 8.93 17.53
C CYS A 41 14.41 8.85 18.42
N PRO A 42 15.49 8.20 17.97
CA PRO A 42 16.74 8.23 18.71
C PRO A 42 17.17 9.67 19.00
N PRO A 43 17.75 9.96 20.18
CA PRO A 43 18.19 11.31 20.51
C PRO A 43 19.24 11.79 19.50
N GLU A 44 19.27 13.10 19.25
CA GLU A 44 20.07 13.75 18.20
C GLU A 44 21.55 13.33 18.20
N TYR A 45 22.16 13.29 19.39
CA TYR A 45 23.57 12.92 19.56
C TYR A 45 23.88 11.48 19.10
N LYS A 46 22.92 10.54 19.19
CA LYS A 46 23.09 9.16 18.68
C LYS A 46 22.98 9.09 17.16
N ARG A 47 22.42 10.12 16.54
CA ARG A 47 22.22 10.16 15.09
C ARG A 47 23.37 10.85 14.36
N ASN A 48 24.22 11.60 15.03
CA ASN A 48 25.35 12.25 14.38
C ASN A 48 26.37 11.22 13.88
N ASP A 49 26.59 11.20 12.57
CA ASP A 49 27.50 10.30 11.86
C ASP A 49 27.86 10.92 10.51
N PRO A 50 28.81 11.88 10.51
CA PRO A 50 29.16 12.62 9.30
C PRO A 50 29.62 11.72 8.15
N ALA A 51 30.22 10.56 8.45
CA ALA A 51 30.66 9.60 7.43
C ALA A 51 29.51 8.98 6.63
N HIS A 52 28.31 8.92 7.23
CA HIS A 52 27.10 8.39 6.61
C HIS A 52 26.04 9.47 6.36
N GLY A 53 26.48 10.73 6.27
CA GLY A 53 25.61 11.84 5.89
C GLY A 53 24.68 12.34 6.98
N TRP A 54 24.97 12.06 8.25
CA TRP A 54 24.20 12.57 9.37
C TRP A 54 24.97 13.65 10.14
N ILE A 55 24.49 14.89 10.09
CA ILE A 55 25.10 16.06 10.74
C ILE A 55 24.02 16.76 11.56
N ASP A 56 24.29 17.04 12.84
CA ASP A 56 23.34 17.69 13.77
C ASP A 56 21.96 16.99 13.77
N GLY A 57 22.00 15.65 13.76
CA GLY A 57 20.81 14.79 13.72
C GLY A 57 19.96 14.87 12.45
N ARG A 58 20.41 15.54 11.39
CA ARG A 58 19.76 15.59 10.08
C ARG A 58 20.53 14.79 9.05
N GLN A 59 19.80 14.17 8.13
CA GLN A 59 20.40 13.48 6.99
C GLN A 59 20.67 14.47 5.86
N THR A 60 21.91 14.91 5.75
CA THR A 60 22.39 15.87 4.74
C THR A 60 22.80 15.19 3.44
N MET A 61 23.21 13.91 3.50
CA MET A 61 23.52 13.10 2.32
C MET A 61 22.60 11.88 2.25
N ALA A 62 22.12 11.55 1.03
CA ALA A 62 21.33 10.34 0.85
C ALA A 62 22.15 9.07 0.99
N PRO A 63 21.51 7.95 1.38
CA PRO A 63 22.06 6.62 1.23
C PRO A 63 22.49 6.36 -0.22
N THR A 64 23.64 5.72 -0.37
CA THR A 64 24.06 5.19 -1.67
C THR A 64 23.11 4.10 -2.12
N TRP A 65 23.05 3.83 -3.43
CA TRP A 65 22.27 2.72 -3.97
C TRP A 65 22.59 1.37 -3.28
N ILE A 66 23.88 1.10 -3.07
CA ILE A 66 24.34 -0.14 -2.40
C ILE A 66 23.87 -0.20 -0.94
N ALA A 67 23.90 0.93 -0.21
CA ALA A 67 23.43 0.97 1.17
C ALA A 67 21.92 0.70 1.26
N THR A 68 21.18 1.23 0.29
CA THR A 68 19.76 0.96 0.11
C THR A 68 19.53 -0.51 -0.19
N GLU A 69 20.07 -1.06 -1.28
CA GLU A 69 19.84 -2.46 -1.65
C GLU A 69 20.04 -3.40 -0.47
N ARG A 70 21.08 -3.23 0.35
CA ARG A 70 21.31 -4.07 1.54
C ARG A 70 20.17 -4.08 2.57
N VAL A 71 19.49 -2.95 2.74
CA VAL A 71 18.41 -2.77 3.72
C VAL A 71 17.04 -3.10 3.12
N PHE A 72 16.85 -2.83 1.83
CA PHE A 72 15.59 -3.06 1.12
C PHE A 72 15.56 -4.38 0.34
N ASP A 73 16.61 -5.19 0.46
CA ASP A 73 16.82 -6.42 -0.31
C ASP A 73 15.67 -7.42 -0.20
N GLU A 74 15.60 -8.30 -1.20
CA GLU A 74 14.62 -9.38 -1.24
C GLU A 74 14.97 -10.50 -0.25
N ILE A 75 14.09 -10.76 0.71
CA ILE A 75 14.14 -11.92 1.60
C ILE A 75 13.92 -13.17 0.75
N MET A 76 14.87 -14.11 0.86
CA MET A 76 14.96 -15.33 0.05
C MET A 76 15.29 -15.07 -1.43
N GLY A 77 15.81 -13.89 -1.78
CA GLY A 77 16.34 -13.59 -3.11
C GLY A 77 17.61 -14.42 -3.42
N GLU A 78 18.67 -14.23 -2.64
CA GLU A 78 19.89 -15.08 -2.63
C GLU A 78 19.78 -16.24 -1.62
N GLY A 79 18.55 -16.67 -1.30
CA GLY A 79 18.27 -17.64 -0.24
C GLY A 79 18.93 -19.01 -0.46
N PRO A 80 18.71 -19.98 0.44
CA PRO A 80 19.40 -21.29 0.37
C PRO A 80 18.97 -22.16 -0.82
N PHE A 81 18.12 -21.65 -1.71
CA PHE A 81 17.59 -22.35 -2.87
C PHE A 81 18.00 -21.60 -4.14
N ASP A 82 18.68 -22.30 -5.05
CA ASP A 82 19.11 -21.74 -6.33
C ASP A 82 17.92 -21.51 -7.29
N ASP A 83 16.83 -22.26 -7.11
CA ASP A 83 15.63 -22.24 -7.95
C ASP A 83 14.32 -22.22 -7.13
N GLU A 84 13.24 -21.74 -7.75
CA GLU A 84 11.92 -21.66 -7.11
C GLU A 84 11.26 -23.03 -6.80
N PRO A 85 11.33 -24.08 -7.65
CA PRO A 85 10.63 -25.34 -7.37
C PRO A 85 11.09 -26.05 -6.08
N PRO A 86 12.40 -26.19 -5.78
CA PRO A 86 12.87 -26.71 -4.50
C PRO A 86 12.40 -25.87 -3.31
N GLU A 87 12.40 -24.54 -3.43
CA GLU A 87 11.90 -23.63 -2.41
C GLU A 87 10.40 -23.88 -2.13
N MET A 88 9.58 -23.99 -3.19
CA MET A 88 8.15 -24.28 -3.06
C MET A 88 7.90 -25.65 -2.41
N GLU A 89 8.68 -26.67 -2.77
CA GLU A 89 8.58 -28.01 -2.17
C GLU A 89 8.94 -27.98 -0.69
N TRP A 90 9.98 -27.25 -0.31
CA TRP A 90 10.35 -27.04 1.08
C TRP A 90 9.21 -26.38 1.87
N TRP A 91 8.63 -25.28 1.36
CA TRP A 91 7.48 -24.63 2.01
C TRP A 91 6.29 -25.58 2.16
N ARG A 92 5.98 -26.37 1.12
CA ARG A 92 4.87 -27.33 1.15
C ARG A 92 5.10 -28.48 2.13
N SER A 93 6.35 -28.83 2.40
CA SER A 93 6.73 -29.84 3.41
C SER A 93 6.46 -29.37 4.85
N LEU A 94 6.37 -28.04 5.08
CA LEU A 94 6.07 -27.50 6.38
C LEU A 94 4.61 -27.80 6.79
N PRO A 95 4.37 -28.07 8.09
CA PRO A 95 3.04 -28.38 8.57
C PRO A 95 2.11 -27.19 8.47
N LEU A 96 0.82 -27.49 8.32
CA LEU A 96 -0.23 -26.47 8.38
C LEU A 96 -0.29 -25.84 9.77
N VAL A 97 -0.59 -24.55 9.80
CA VAL A 97 -0.70 -23.75 11.02
C VAL A 97 -2.07 -23.09 11.07
N PRO A 98 -3.13 -23.85 11.44
CA PRO A 98 -4.52 -23.36 11.41
C PRO A 98 -4.86 -22.34 12.49
N VAL A 99 -3.99 -22.15 13.49
CA VAL A 99 -4.19 -21.12 14.52
C VAL A 99 -3.99 -19.70 13.98
N VAL A 100 -3.24 -19.54 12.87
CA VAL A 100 -2.93 -18.23 12.26
C VAL A 100 -4.13 -17.71 11.49
N GLY A 101 -4.68 -16.59 11.96
CA GLY A 101 -5.76 -15.85 11.32
C GLY A 101 -5.30 -14.55 10.64
N GLY A 102 -4.16 -14.00 11.04
CA GLY A 102 -3.61 -12.77 10.47
C GLY A 102 -2.11 -12.84 10.23
N VAL A 103 -1.64 -12.18 9.18
CA VAL A 103 -0.20 -12.04 8.91
C VAL A 103 0.12 -10.59 8.56
N LEU A 104 1.14 -10.05 9.23
CA LEU A 104 1.62 -8.67 9.03
C LEU A 104 3.07 -8.70 8.54
N PHE A 105 3.29 -8.17 7.34
CA PHE A 105 4.59 -7.84 6.79
C PHE A 105 4.72 -6.32 6.75
N ARG A 106 5.15 -5.76 7.88
CA ARG A 106 5.21 -4.31 8.07
C ARG A 106 6.43 -3.71 7.38
N GLN A 107 6.27 -2.46 6.99
CA GLN A 107 7.29 -1.65 6.34
C GLN A 107 8.56 -1.49 7.18
N GLN A 108 8.49 -1.69 8.49
CA GLN A 108 9.65 -1.63 9.40
C GLN A 108 10.80 -2.54 8.99
N THR A 109 10.49 -3.66 8.34
CA THR A 109 11.50 -4.58 7.82
C THR A 109 12.33 -3.98 6.70
N ARG A 110 11.81 -2.97 5.99
CA ARG A 110 12.33 -2.31 4.76
C ARG A 110 12.61 -3.26 3.60
N ARG A 111 12.88 -4.52 3.88
CA ARG A 111 13.01 -5.64 2.98
C ARG A 111 11.69 -6.01 2.36
N ARG A 112 11.80 -6.70 1.23
CA ARG A 112 10.66 -7.25 0.53
C ARG A 112 10.73 -8.76 0.55
N TRP A 113 9.61 -9.44 0.73
CA TRP A 113 9.58 -10.88 0.55
C TRP A 113 9.46 -11.24 -0.92
N LYS A 114 10.24 -12.23 -1.36
CA LYS A 114 10.09 -12.80 -2.69
C LYS A 114 8.64 -13.28 -2.88
N PRO A 115 7.94 -12.87 -3.96
CA PRO A 115 6.51 -13.16 -4.11
C PRO A 115 6.16 -14.66 -4.07
N VAL A 116 7.03 -15.52 -4.61
CA VAL A 116 6.88 -16.98 -4.56
C VAL A 116 6.97 -17.53 -3.14
N THR A 117 7.89 -17.00 -2.33
CA THR A 117 8.00 -17.32 -0.90
C THR A 117 6.71 -16.97 -0.17
N LEU A 118 6.17 -15.76 -0.38
CA LEU A 118 4.90 -15.33 0.23
C LEU A 118 3.76 -16.25 -0.19
N ALA A 119 3.59 -16.50 -1.49
CA ALA A 119 2.53 -17.35 -2.00
C ALA A 119 2.60 -18.75 -1.37
N SER A 120 3.81 -19.34 -1.29
CA SER A 120 4.03 -20.66 -0.73
C SER A 120 3.77 -20.71 0.77
N MET A 121 4.28 -19.73 1.52
CA MET A 121 4.06 -19.60 2.96
C MET A 121 2.57 -19.44 3.31
N LEU A 122 1.84 -18.59 2.59
CA LEU A 122 0.41 -18.36 2.86
C LEU A 122 -0.43 -19.62 2.69
N THR A 123 -0.02 -20.57 1.82
CA THR A 123 -0.71 -21.87 1.71
C THR A 123 -0.64 -22.72 2.99
N ARG A 124 0.23 -22.37 3.94
CA ARG A 124 0.38 -23.07 5.23
C ARG A 124 -0.55 -22.52 6.31
N PHE A 125 -1.28 -21.44 6.03
CA PHE A 125 -2.22 -20.81 6.96
C PHE A 125 -3.66 -21.00 6.48
N PRO A 126 -4.26 -22.19 6.68
CA PRO A 126 -5.57 -22.52 6.08
C PRO A 126 -6.71 -21.62 6.58
N ASN A 127 -6.56 -20.99 7.75
CA ASN A 127 -7.57 -20.13 8.37
C ASN A 127 -7.25 -18.64 8.25
N ILE A 128 -6.27 -18.24 7.43
CA ILE A 128 -5.90 -16.82 7.28
C ILE A 128 -7.08 -15.98 6.79
N LYS A 129 -7.39 -14.91 7.52
CA LYS A 129 -8.44 -13.92 7.25
C LYS A 129 -7.89 -12.55 6.91
N GLU A 130 -6.73 -12.20 7.46
CA GLU A 130 -6.12 -10.89 7.29
C GLU A 130 -4.68 -10.99 6.78
N LEU A 131 -4.36 -10.19 5.76
CA LEU A 131 -3.01 -9.99 5.27
C LEU A 131 -2.71 -8.50 5.16
N CYS A 132 -1.66 -8.06 5.84
CA CYS A 132 -1.05 -6.74 5.63
C CYS A 132 0.33 -6.95 5.00
N TYR A 133 0.55 -6.35 3.83
CA TYR A 133 1.79 -6.45 3.09
C TYR A 133 2.27 -5.07 2.67
N GLU A 134 3.37 -4.60 3.25
CA GLU A 134 3.89 -3.25 3.07
C GLU A 134 5.30 -3.26 2.46
N PRO A 135 5.46 -3.73 1.20
CA PRO A 135 6.77 -3.83 0.57
C PRO A 135 7.36 -2.45 0.25
N TRP A 136 8.67 -2.45 0.05
CA TRP A 136 9.34 -1.32 -0.58
C TRP A 136 9.27 -1.41 -2.11
N ARG A 137 9.18 -0.25 -2.76
CA ARG A 137 9.15 -0.12 -4.22
C ARG A 137 10.53 -0.38 -4.83
N GLU A 138 10.55 -1.23 -5.86
CA GLU A 138 11.70 -1.45 -6.75
C GLU A 138 11.79 -0.41 -7.86
N LEU A 139 12.97 -0.28 -8.50
CA LEU A 139 13.20 0.68 -9.58
C LEU A 139 13.64 0.00 -10.88
N GLY A 140 13.31 0.64 -12.01
CA GLY A 140 13.79 0.25 -13.34
C GLY A 140 13.37 -1.17 -13.75
N MET A 141 14.32 -1.97 -14.22
CA MET A 141 14.05 -3.34 -14.69
C MET A 141 13.58 -4.27 -13.57
N ILE A 142 14.05 -4.04 -12.33
CA ILE A 142 13.66 -4.85 -11.17
C ILE A 142 12.17 -4.63 -10.87
N GLU A 143 11.65 -3.39 -11.02
CA GLU A 143 10.22 -3.08 -10.87
C GLU A 143 9.36 -3.90 -11.86
N ILE A 144 9.79 -4.03 -13.12
CA ILE A 144 9.06 -4.77 -14.15
C ILE A 144 9.00 -6.27 -13.83
N GLN A 145 10.13 -6.86 -13.43
CA GLN A 145 10.21 -8.28 -13.06
C GLN A 145 9.35 -8.56 -11.82
N THR A 146 9.48 -7.68 -10.83
CA THR A 146 8.69 -7.65 -9.60
C THR A 146 7.19 -7.61 -9.87
N ASP A 147 6.73 -6.73 -10.76
CA ASP A 147 5.32 -6.66 -11.15
C ASP A 147 4.85 -7.97 -11.79
N GLY A 148 5.72 -8.65 -12.56
CA GLY A 148 5.48 -9.98 -13.09
C GLY A 148 5.25 -11.02 -11.99
N TRP A 149 6.10 -11.03 -10.96
CA TRP A 149 5.98 -11.99 -9.86
C TRP A 149 4.84 -11.67 -8.89
N THR A 150 4.58 -10.38 -8.63
CA THR A 150 3.47 -9.91 -7.81
C THR A 150 2.12 -10.33 -8.38
N GLN A 151 1.98 -10.40 -9.70
CA GLN A 151 0.79 -10.94 -10.35
C GLN A 151 0.47 -12.38 -9.90
N ASN A 152 1.49 -13.25 -9.80
CA ASN A 152 1.33 -14.64 -9.36
C ASN A 152 0.96 -14.71 -7.87
N LEU A 153 1.57 -13.85 -7.04
CA LEU A 153 1.21 -13.73 -5.62
C LEU A 153 -0.27 -13.33 -5.46
N ILE A 154 -0.73 -12.32 -6.18
CA ILE A 154 -2.12 -11.85 -6.11
C ILE A 154 -3.11 -12.96 -6.52
N GLU A 155 -2.79 -13.74 -7.55
CA GLU A 155 -3.62 -14.88 -7.95
C GLU A 155 -3.70 -15.95 -6.87
N SER A 156 -2.62 -16.18 -6.13
CA SER A 156 -2.59 -17.14 -5.03
C SER A 156 -3.57 -16.80 -3.91
N PHE A 157 -3.93 -15.53 -3.71
CA PHE A 157 -4.89 -15.13 -2.67
C PHE A 157 -6.26 -15.79 -2.85
N SER A 158 -6.66 -16.10 -4.08
CA SER A 158 -7.92 -16.83 -4.36
C SER A 158 -7.97 -18.24 -3.76
N SER A 159 -6.82 -18.82 -3.42
CA SER A 159 -6.72 -20.13 -2.75
C SER A 159 -6.76 -20.04 -1.22
N THR A 160 -6.84 -18.83 -0.67
CA THR A 160 -6.84 -18.56 0.77
C THR A 160 -8.26 -18.28 1.29
N GLN A 161 -8.37 -18.02 2.59
CA GLN A 161 -9.61 -17.62 3.26
C GLN A 161 -9.66 -16.11 3.58
N LEU A 162 -8.80 -15.32 2.91
CA LEU A 162 -8.66 -13.89 3.16
C LEU A 162 -9.98 -13.16 3.00
N CYS A 163 -10.25 -12.24 3.92
CA CYS A 163 -11.36 -11.30 3.82
C CYS A 163 -10.90 -9.85 4.00
N LYS A 164 -9.73 -9.60 4.59
CA LYS A 164 -9.09 -8.29 4.69
C LYS A 164 -7.70 -8.34 4.06
N LEU A 165 -7.45 -7.46 3.09
CA LEU A 165 -6.16 -7.30 2.43
C LEU A 165 -5.74 -5.83 2.44
N THR A 166 -4.55 -5.56 2.96
CA THR A 166 -3.89 -4.25 2.87
C THR A 166 -2.55 -4.42 2.16
N ILE A 167 -2.37 -3.73 1.03
CA ILE A 167 -1.11 -3.64 0.29
C ILE A 167 -0.65 -2.18 0.29
N PHE A 168 0.56 -1.92 0.73
CA PHE A 168 1.14 -0.58 0.73
C PHE A 168 2.57 -0.61 0.17
N GLU A 169 2.73 -0.28 -1.11
CA GLU A 169 4.06 -0.16 -1.71
C GLU A 169 4.68 1.18 -1.31
N ASN A 170 5.62 1.15 -0.38
CA ASN A 170 6.27 2.35 0.12
C ASN A 170 7.42 2.81 -0.78
N PHE A 171 7.71 4.11 -0.78
CA PHE A 171 8.80 4.73 -1.50
C PHE A 171 9.31 5.98 -0.78
N ASN A 172 10.40 6.57 -1.27
CA ASN A 172 10.87 7.88 -0.86
C ASN A 172 11.30 8.67 -2.10
N GLU A 173 10.65 9.81 -2.39
CA GLU A 173 10.95 10.58 -3.60
C GLU A 173 12.41 11.08 -3.64
N SER A 174 12.98 11.39 -2.46
CA SER A 174 14.33 11.95 -2.35
C SER A 174 15.44 10.94 -2.67
N TYR A 175 15.15 9.64 -2.53
CA TYR A 175 16.09 8.58 -2.84
C TYR A 175 16.25 8.44 -4.35
N ARG A 176 15.13 8.46 -5.08
CA ARG A 176 15.12 8.41 -6.54
C ARG A 176 15.93 9.56 -7.15
N ASP A 177 15.63 10.80 -6.78
CA ASP A 177 16.30 11.98 -7.34
C ASP A 177 17.82 11.94 -7.14
N ARG A 178 18.27 11.30 -6.06
CA ARG A 178 19.70 11.17 -5.72
C ARG A 178 20.35 9.96 -6.40
N TRP A 179 19.62 8.88 -6.67
CA TRP A 179 20.10 7.73 -7.45
C TRP A 179 20.02 7.92 -8.97
N HIS A 180 19.21 8.86 -9.47
CA HIS A 180 19.14 9.21 -10.91
C HIS A 180 20.51 9.54 -11.52
N ARG A 181 21.46 10.00 -10.70
CA ARG A 181 22.84 10.26 -11.12
C ARG A 181 23.71 9.01 -11.24
N MET A 182 23.30 7.88 -10.64
CA MET A 182 24.05 6.62 -10.59
C MET A 182 23.42 5.52 -11.44
N ILE A 183 22.09 5.51 -11.62
CA ILE A 183 21.38 4.49 -12.40
C ILE A 183 21.47 4.84 -13.90
N ARG A 184 22.04 3.94 -14.72
CA ARG A 184 22.23 4.15 -16.18
C ARG A 184 20.96 3.99 -17.03
N PHE A 185 19.81 3.72 -16.41
CA PHE A 185 18.57 3.39 -17.11
C PHE A 185 17.45 4.37 -16.76
N PRO A 186 16.55 4.70 -17.72
CA PRO A 186 15.42 5.57 -17.46
C PRO A 186 14.46 4.94 -16.45
N CYS A 187 14.34 5.55 -15.27
CA CYS A 187 13.36 5.19 -14.24
C CYS A 187 12.42 6.38 -13.99
N PRO A 188 11.11 6.26 -14.23
CA PRO A 188 10.20 7.39 -14.13
C PRO A 188 10.18 7.99 -12.72
N ALA A 189 10.23 9.33 -12.65
CA ALA A 189 9.34 10.15 -11.83
C ALA A 189 8.65 9.46 -10.64
N ILE A 190 7.53 8.94 -11.08
CA ILE A 190 6.36 8.52 -10.37
C ILE A 190 6.17 7.07 -10.83
N ARG A 191 5.74 6.21 -9.91
CA ARG A 191 5.37 4.83 -10.22
C ARG A 191 4.36 4.84 -11.36
N VAL A 192 4.59 4.05 -12.40
CA VAL A 192 3.61 3.80 -13.47
C VAL A 192 3.05 2.40 -13.20
N PRO A 193 1.88 2.27 -12.55
CA PRO A 193 1.38 0.97 -12.13
C PRO A 193 1.15 0.06 -13.33
N ASN A 194 1.56 -1.21 -13.21
CA ASN A 194 1.33 -2.19 -14.24
C ASN A 194 -0.18 -2.55 -14.30
N PRO A 195 -0.86 -2.38 -15.45
CA PRO A 195 -2.28 -2.68 -15.57
C PRO A 195 -2.64 -4.12 -15.17
N ALA A 196 -1.77 -5.08 -15.47
CA ALA A 196 -2.01 -6.49 -15.19
C ALA A 196 -2.06 -6.79 -13.68
N VAL A 197 -1.25 -6.10 -12.87
CA VAL A 197 -1.27 -6.22 -11.40
C VAL A 197 -2.63 -5.75 -10.86
N SER A 198 -3.08 -4.57 -11.29
CA SER A 198 -4.39 -4.01 -10.89
C SER A 198 -5.57 -4.89 -11.34
N GLN A 199 -5.51 -5.45 -12.55
CA GLN A 199 -6.55 -6.33 -13.09
C GLN A 199 -6.63 -7.66 -12.34
N LYS A 200 -5.48 -8.28 -12.02
CA LYS A 200 -5.46 -9.51 -11.21
C LYS A 200 -5.94 -9.22 -9.79
N LEU A 201 -5.62 -8.07 -9.21
CA LEU A 201 -6.12 -7.68 -7.89
C LEU A 201 -7.64 -7.50 -7.91
N ALA A 202 -8.20 -6.86 -8.94
CA ALA A 202 -9.65 -6.73 -9.11
C ALA A 202 -10.34 -8.11 -9.11
N ARG A 203 -9.79 -9.08 -9.84
CA ARG A 203 -10.31 -10.46 -9.84
C ARG A 203 -10.14 -11.16 -8.49
N ALA A 204 -8.96 -11.05 -7.88
CA ALA A 204 -8.67 -11.68 -6.59
C ALA A 204 -9.54 -11.08 -5.46
N SER A 205 -9.97 -9.82 -5.60
CA SER A 205 -10.73 -9.11 -4.57
C SER A 205 -12.21 -9.48 -4.46
N LEU A 206 -12.76 -10.30 -5.38
CA LEU A 206 -14.21 -10.59 -5.46
C LEU A 206 -14.78 -11.21 -4.16
N HIS A 207 -13.96 -11.92 -3.38
CA HIS A 207 -14.36 -12.55 -2.13
C HIS A 207 -13.97 -11.74 -0.87
N LEU A 208 -13.29 -10.60 -1.03
CA LEU A 208 -12.83 -9.80 0.09
C LEU A 208 -13.95 -8.93 0.67
N LYS A 209 -13.87 -8.70 1.98
CA LYS A 209 -14.69 -7.73 2.71
C LYS A 209 -14.05 -6.35 2.76
N THR A 210 -12.73 -6.30 2.87
CA THR A 210 -11.97 -5.04 2.92
C THR A 210 -10.73 -5.14 2.06
N LEU A 211 -10.54 -4.16 1.19
CA LEU A 211 -9.34 -4.03 0.36
C LEU A 211 -8.77 -2.63 0.49
N SER A 212 -7.51 -2.54 0.88
CA SER A 212 -6.69 -1.36 0.62
C SER A 212 -5.49 -1.74 -0.23
N ALA A 213 -5.24 -1.01 -1.30
CA ALA A 213 -4.06 -1.21 -2.13
C ALA A 213 -3.51 0.13 -2.63
N SER A 214 -2.30 0.47 -2.17
CA SER A 214 -1.69 1.78 -2.35
C SER A 214 -0.39 1.68 -3.13
N PHE A 215 -0.24 2.55 -4.12
CA PHE A 215 0.88 2.79 -5.02
C PHE A 215 1.27 1.63 -5.96
N MET A 216 1.11 0.38 -5.52
CA MET A 216 1.36 -0.82 -6.34
C MET A 216 0.34 -0.99 -7.49
N VAL A 217 -0.87 -0.49 -7.29
CA VAL A 217 -2.00 -0.61 -8.22
C VAL A 217 -2.63 0.75 -8.51
N ASP A 218 -3.38 0.82 -9.61
CA ASP A 218 -4.14 2.01 -9.99
C ASP A 218 -5.64 1.71 -10.02
N ALA A 219 -6.43 2.61 -9.42
CA ALA A 219 -7.89 2.49 -9.36
C ALA A 219 -8.54 2.47 -10.76
N GLY A 220 -8.02 3.22 -11.72
CA GLY A 220 -8.51 3.23 -13.10
C GLY A 220 -8.40 1.86 -13.75
N TYR A 221 -7.24 1.22 -13.67
CA TYR A 221 -7.05 -0.15 -14.17
C TYR A 221 -7.88 -1.19 -13.39
N PHE A 222 -8.00 -1.04 -12.07
CA PHE A 222 -8.83 -1.92 -11.24
C PHE A 222 -10.30 -1.89 -11.68
N PHE A 223 -10.90 -0.70 -11.83
CA PHE A 223 -12.30 -0.57 -12.22
C PHE A 223 -12.55 -0.94 -13.68
N ALA A 224 -11.59 -0.67 -14.57
CA ALA A 224 -11.65 -1.07 -15.98
C ALA A 224 -11.62 -2.60 -16.18
N ALA A 225 -11.04 -3.36 -15.23
CA ALA A 225 -10.97 -4.82 -15.27
C ALA A 225 -12.33 -5.52 -15.08
N ARG A 226 -13.34 -4.79 -14.59
CA ARG A 226 -14.67 -5.32 -14.26
C ARG A 226 -15.28 -6.08 -15.44
N GLN A 227 -15.76 -7.31 -15.18
CA GLN A 227 -16.53 -8.10 -16.14
C GLN A 227 -18.01 -8.13 -15.77
N ARG A 228 -18.88 -8.45 -16.75
CA ARG A 228 -20.35 -8.45 -16.54
C ARG A 228 -20.81 -9.44 -15.46
N SER A 229 -20.14 -10.58 -15.35
CA SER A 229 -20.42 -11.66 -14.39
C SER A 229 -19.85 -11.41 -12.99
N TRP A 230 -19.02 -10.37 -12.82
CA TRP A 230 -18.39 -10.11 -11.53
C TRP A 230 -19.32 -9.35 -10.59
N THR A 231 -19.33 -9.80 -9.34
CA THR A 231 -19.94 -9.14 -8.18
C THR A 231 -18.97 -9.22 -7.01
N TRP A 232 -18.88 -8.14 -6.25
CA TRP A 232 -18.12 -8.07 -5.01
C TRP A 232 -19.11 -8.13 -3.86
N ASP A 233 -19.65 -9.32 -3.61
CA ASP A 233 -20.82 -9.48 -2.74
C ASP A 233 -20.53 -9.10 -1.29
N MET A 234 -19.28 -9.26 -0.85
CA MET A 234 -18.87 -9.04 0.55
C MET A 234 -18.14 -7.72 0.78
N LEU A 235 -17.73 -7.00 -0.27
CA LEU A 235 -16.83 -5.86 -0.16
C LEU A 235 -17.55 -4.66 0.47
N THR A 236 -17.17 -4.31 1.69
CA THR A 236 -17.74 -3.17 2.44
C THR A 236 -16.85 -1.93 2.36
N SER A 237 -15.53 -2.09 2.23
CA SER A 237 -14.58 -0.98 2.20
C SER A 237 -13.50 -1.22 1.14
N LEU A 238 -13.28 -0.21 0.30
CA LEU A 238 -12.29 -0.22 -0.76
C LEU A 238 -11.49 1.08 -0.76
N ALA A 239 -10.17 1.00 -0.62
CA ALA A 239 -9.28 2.14 -0.73
C ALA A 239 -8.18 1.86 -1.77
N LEU A 240 -8.11 2.68 -2.82
CA LEU A 240 -7.15 2.52 -3.92
C LEU A 240 -6.46 3.84 -4.23
N THR A 241 -5.19 3.77 -4.59
CA THR A 241 -4.51 4.93 -5.19
C THR A 241 -4.88 5.09 -6.66
N SER A 242 -4.88 6.32 -7.18
CA SER A 242 -4.89 6.55 -8.63
C SER A 242 -3.86 7.57 -9.09
N SER A 243 -3.05 7.20 -10.09
CA SER A 243 -2.09 8.10 -10.74
C SER A 243 -2.76 9.23 -11.52
N THR A 244 -4.03 9.06 -11.90
CA THR A 244 -4.84 10.08 -12.59
C THR A 244 -5.34 11.17 -11.65
N LEU A 245 -5.39 10.91 -10.34
CA LEU A 245 -5.90 11.86 -9.36
C LEU A 245 -4.81 12.88 -8.99
N THR A 246 -4.46 13.76 -9.93
CA THR A 246 -3.47 14.82 -9.78
C THR A 246 -3.98 16.17 -10.30
N ASN A 247 -3.34 17.27 -9.91
CA ASN A 247 -3.75 18.62 -10.31
C ASN A 247 -3.38 18.97 -11.76
N ASP A 248 -2.44 18.24 -12.35
CA ASP A 248 -2.01 18.38 -13.75
C ASP A 248 -2.73 17.42 -14.71
N ALA A 249 -3.52 16.48 -14.19
CA ALA A 249 -4.31 15.57 -15.01
C ALA A 249 -5.47 16.30 -15.69
N ASN A 250 -5.88 15.79 -16.86
CA ASN A 250 -7.07 16.27 -17.54
C ASN A 250 -8.31 15.98 -16.66
N PRO A 251 -9.14 17.00 -16.33
CA PRO A 251 -10.36 16.78 -15.56
C PRO A 251 -11.30 15.73 -16.17
N VAL A 252 -11.30 15.58 -17.49
CA VAL A 252 -12.08 14.54 -18.18
C VAL A 252 -11.63 13.14 -17.75
N ASP A 253 -10.33 12.90 -17.61
CA ASP A 253 -9.80 11.59 -17.22
C ASP A 253 -10.12 11.25 -15.76
N ILE A 254 -10.04 12.23 -14.86
CA ILE A 254 -10.47 12.07 -13.46
C ILE A 254 -11.96 11.71 -13.41
N ASN A 255 -12.81 12.47 -14.11
CA ASN A 255 -14.26 12.23 -14.13
C ASN A 255 -14.62 10.90 -14.82
N ASN A 256 -13.86 10.44 -15.82
CA ASN A 256 -14.04 9.13 -16.44
C ASN A 256 -13.69 7.99 -15.47
N MET A 257 -12.58 8.13 -14.74
CA MET A 257 -12.18 7.17 -13.70
C MET A 257 -13.23 7.09 -12.58
N LEU A 258 -13.75 8.22 -12.10
CA LEU A 258 -14.80 8.27 -11.09
C LEU A 258 -16.15 7.69 -11.58
N GLN A 259 -16.48 7.82 -12.86
CA GLN A 259 -17.64 7.12 -13.44
C GLN A 259 -17.43 5.61 -13.52
N SER A 260 -16.22 5.17 -13.90
CA SER A 260 -15.87 3.75 -13.90
C SER A 260 -15.96 3.16 -12.49
N ALA A 261 -15.52 3.91 -11.48
CA ALA A 261 -15.66 3.56 -10.07
C ALA A 261 -17.14 3.41 -9.65
N ALA A 262 -18.00 4.38 -9.99
CA ALA A 262 -19.44 4.28 -9.71
C ALA A 262 -20.07 3.04 -10.38
N ALA A 263 -19.70 2.75 -11.63
CA ALA A 263 -20.16 1.54 -12.32
C ALA A 263 -19.66 0.24 -11.67
N ALA A 264 -18.53 0.27 -10.94
CA ALA A 264 -18.03 -0.87 -10.17
C ALA A 264 -18.79 -0.99 -8.85
N ALA A 265 -19.06 0.13 -8.19
CA ALA A 265 -19.84 0.21 -6.96
C ALA A 265 -21.26 -0.37 -7.12
N LEU A 266 -21.89 -0.21 -8.29
CA LEU A 266 -23.17 -0.88 -8.61
C LEU A 266 -23.10 -2.43 -8.57
N LYS A 267 -21.90 -3.01 -8.59
CA LYS A 267 -21.64 -4.46 -8.45
C LYS A 267 -21.14 -4.84 -7.06
N MET A 268 -21.21 -3.92 -6.09
CA MET A 268 -20.75 -4.10 -4.70
C MET A 268 -21.95 -3.88 -3.74
N PRO A 269 -22.86 -4.87 -3.58
CA PRO A 269 -24.11 -4.67 -2.84
C PRO A 269 -23.91 -4.34 -1.35
N SER A 270 -22.81 -4.79 -0.74
CA SER A 270 -22.48 -4.52 0.67
C SER A 270 -21.57 -3.29 0.87
N LEU A 271 -21.32 -2.49 -0.17
CA LEU A 271 -20.37 -1.39 -0.11
C LEU A 271 -20.81 -0.27 0.82
N ASP A 272 -19.98 0.03 1.81
CA ASP A 272 -20.16 1.17 2.71
C ASP A 272 -19.27 2.36 2.33
N THR A 273 -18.03 2.10 1.86
CA THR A 273 -17.06 3.16 1.61
C THR A 273 -16.15 2.85 0.42
N ILE A 274 -15.97 3.83 -0.47
CA ILE A 274 -14.88 3.85 -1.47
C ILE A 274 -14.01 5.06 -1.21
N GLU A 275 -12.70 4.87 -1.18
CA GLU A 275 -11.69 5.92 -1.16
C GLU A 275 -10.76 5.77 -2.35
N ILE A 276 -10.77 6.75 -3.24
CA ILE A 276 -9.78 6.86 -4.32
C ILE A 276 -8.91 8.05 -3.97
N TRP A 277 -7.62 7.80 -3.77
CA TRP A 277 -6.73 8.84 -3.26
C TRP A 277 -5.39 8.88 -3.98
N ASN A 278 -4.64 9.95 -3.78
CA ASN A 278 -3.25 10.05 -4.21
C ASN A 278 -2.49 10.98 -3.26
N GLY A 279 -1.20 10.72 -3.10
CA GLY A 279 -0.37 11.42 -2.12
C GLY A 279 1.11 11.36 -2.49
N ARG A 280 1.73 12.53 -2.60
CA ARG A 280 3.18 12.72 -2.75
C ARG A 280 3.55 14.14 -2.29
N ARG A 281 4.83 14.49 -2.25
CA ARG A 281 5.25 15.87 -1.94
C ARG A 281 4.48 16.90 -2.79
N GLY A 282 3.81 17.85 -2.12
CA GLY A 282 3.01 18.92 -2.73
C GLY A 282 1.70 18.47 -3.37
N LEU A 283 1.26 17.24 -3.16
CA LEU A 283 0.03 16.73 -3.78
C LEU A 283 -0.69 15.77 -2.85
N ALA A 284 -1.94 16.08 -2.52
CA ALA A 284 -2.83 15.16 -1.83
C ALA A 284 -4.25 15.36 -2.33
N MET A 285 -4.97 14.28 -2.63
CA MET A 285 -6.41 14.33 -2.91
C MET A 285 -7.05 13.01 -2.54
N VAL A 286 -8.27 13.08 -2.00
CA VAL A 286 -9.16 11.94 -1.82
C VAL A 286 -10.53 12.28 -2.39
N PHE A 287 -11.05 11.37 -3.20
CA PHE A 287 -12.46 11.21 -3.45
C PHE A 287 -12.96 10.08 -2.55
N ARG A 288 -13.90 10.37 -1.66
CA ARG A 288 -14.54 9.38 -0.80
C ARG A 288 -16.04 9.34 -1.08
N TYR A 289 -16.58 8.16 -1.27
CA TYR A 289 -18.01 7.89 -1.16
C TYR A 289 -18.29 7.16 0.14
N GLU A 290 -19.31 7.60 0.88
CA GLU A 290 -19.85 6.96 2.06
C GLU A 290 -21.34 6.70 1.86
N ARG A 291 -21.75 5.44 2.04
CA ARG A 291 -23.15 5.02 1.99
C ARG A 291 -23.94 5.70 3.11
N ALA A 292 -25.21 5.99 2.83
CA ALA A 292 -26.16 6.46 3.83
C ALA A 292 -26.22 5.52 5.05
N ARG A 293 -26.19 6.09 6.24
CA ARG A 293 -26.34 5.37 7.50
C ARG A 293 -27.31 6.12 8.39
N ASP A 294 -28.29 5.39 8.92
CA ASP A 294 -29.33 5.94 9.79
C ASP A 294 -30.01 7.17 9.16
N TRP A 295 -29.90 8.33 9.79
CA TRP A 295 -30.47 9.62 9.36
C TRP A 295 -29.51 10.48 8.54
N GLN A 296 -28.35 9.95 8.16
CA GLN A 296 -27.34 10.64 7.37
C GLN A 296 -27.41 10.21 5.90
N PRO A 297 -27.51 11.16 4.96
CA PRO A 297 -27.54 10.86 3.54
C PRO A 297 -26.18 10.34 3.04
N ALA A 298 -26.18 9.63 1.93
CA ALA A 298 -24.96 9.25 1.24
C ALA A 298 -24.12 10.50 0.90
N THR A 299 -22.83 10.44 1.21
CA THR A 299 -21.93 11.60 1.10
C THR A 299 -20.78 11.31 0.15
N ILE A 300 -20.43 12.32 -0.66
CA ILE A 300 -19.18 12.37 -1.40
C ILE A 300 -18.30 13.44 -0.76
N THR A 301 -17.13 13.05 -0.28
CA THR A 301 -16.12 13.97 0.25
C THR A 301 -14.99 14.10 -0.76
N ILE A 302 -14.70 15.34 -1.18
CA ILE A 302 -13.54 15.70 -2.00
C ILE A 302 -12.65 16.58 -1.14
N ARG A 303 -11.46 16.07 -0.82
CA ARG A 303 -10.52 16.78 0.05
C ARG A 303 -9.12 16.68 -0.51
N GLY A 304 -8.45 17.81 -0.71
CA GLY A 304 -7.11 17.80 -1.30
C GLY A 304 -6.43 19.17 -1.36
N THR A 305 -5.27 19.23 -2.02
CA THR A 305 -4.46 20.45 -2.15
C THR A 305 -4.86 21.34 -3.33
N TRP A 306 -5.90 20.98 -4.08
CA TRP A 306 -6.46 21.78 -5.17
C TRP A 306 -7.98 21.63 -5.23
N GLU A 307 -8.64 22.59 -5.87
CA GLU A 307 -10.08 22.52 -6.12
C GLU A 307 -10.37 21.54 -7.26
N PHE A 308 -11.32 20.63 -7.05
CA PHE A 308 -11.78 19.70 -8.07
C PHE A 308 -13.31 19.73 -8.15
N GLU A 309 -13.81 20.01 -9.35
CA GLU A 309 -15.23 20.04 -9.62
C GLU A 309 -15.73 18.71 -10.21
N LEU A 310 -16.69 18.11 -9.52
CA LEU A 310 -17.31 16.87 -9.92
C LEU A 310 -18.26 17.10 -11.09
N ALA A 311 -18.01 16.44 -12.23
CA ALA A 311 -18.88 16.59 -13.39
C ALA A 311 -20.32 16.10 -13.07
N PRO A 312 -21.37 16.74 -13.63
CA PRO A 312 -22.75 16.32 -13.41
C PRO A 312 -23.03 14.85 -13.75
N ALA A 313 -22.34 14.30 -14.75
CA ALA A 313 -22.44 12.89 -15.12
C ALA A 313 -21.95 11.95 -14.02
N VAL A 314 -20.84 12.30 -13.35
CA VAL A 314 -20.30 11.53 -12.23
C VAL A 314 -21.24 11.59 -11.05
N ARG A 315 -21.76 12.78 -10.72
CA ARG A 315 -22.75 12.93 -9.65
C ARG A 315 -23.97 12.06 -9.89
N ARG A 316 -24.52 12.03 -11.11
CA ARG A 316 -25.64 11.13 -11.46
C ARG A 316 -25.29 9.65 -11.33
N ALA A 317 -24.07 9.26 -11.71
CA ALA A 317 -23.61 7.88 -11.55
C ALA A 317 -23.56 7.46 -10.07
N TRP A 318 -23.08 8.32 -9.19
CA TRP A 318 -23.06 8.04 -7.75
C TRP A 318 -24.43 8.15 -7.07
N ASN A 319 -25.34 9.00 -7.57
CA ASN A 319 -26.74 8.96 -7.13
C ASN A 319 -27.38 7.58 -7.41
N ALA A 320 -27.06 6.97 -8.55
CA ALA A 320 -27.54 5.63 -8.86
C ALA A 320 -26.97 4.55 -7.92
N VAL A 321 -25.73 4.71 -7.45
CA VAL A 321 -25.11 3.85 -6.43
C VAL A 321 -25.79 4.03 -5.07
N ALA A 322 -26.10 5.27 -4.69
CA ALA A 322 -26.72 5.59 -3.41
C ALA A 322 -28.23 5.31 -3.37
N HIS A 323 -28.88 5.20 -4.54
CA HIS A 323 -30.34 5.22 -4.69
C HIS A 323 -31.01 6.51 -4.20
N GLU A 324 -30.24 7.59 -4.05
CA GLU A 324 -30.68 8.92 -3.61
C GLU A 324 -29.70 10.00 -4.11
N GLU A 325 -30.01 11.27 -3.83
CA GLU A 325 -29.09 12.37 -4.15
C GLU A 325 -27.94 12.44 -3.14
N VAL A 326 -26.70 12.30 -3.63
CA VAL A 326 -25.52 12.41 -2.77
C VAL A 326 -25.22 13.86 -2.37
N VAL A 327 -24.85 14.04 -1.10
CA VAL A 327 -24.35 15.31 -0.57
C VAL A 327 -22.86 15.43 -0.86
N VAL A 328 -22.43 16.50 -1.53
CA VAL A 328 -21.02 16.70 -1.90
C VAL A 328 -20.36 17.70 -0.95
N GLN A 329 -19.38 17.24 -0.18
CA GLN A 329 -18.57 18.04 0.73
C GLN A 329 -17.19 18.28 0.13
N ARG A 330 -16.70 19.52 0.20
CA ARG A 330 -15.38 19.91 -0.32
C ARG A 330 -14.56 20.59 0.77
N SER A 331 -13.27 20.28 0.83
CA SER A 331 -12.33 20.98 1.71
C SER A 331 -10.92 21.01 1.12
N LEU A 332 -10.21 22.11 1.38
CA LEU A 332 -8.84 22.29 0.94
C LEU A 332 -7.85 21.97 2.06
N ILE A 333 -6.74 21.37 1.68
CA ILE A 333 -5.57 21.15 2.54
C ILE A 333 -4.50 22.14 2.11
N ASP A 334 -3.88 22.77 3.09
CA ASP A 334 -2.72 23.63 2.88
C ASP A 334 -1.55 22.84 2.27
N LEU A 335 -1.06 23.30 1.13
CA LEU A 335 0.01 22.69 0.35
C LEU A 335 1.28 22.51 1.19
N ASP A 336 1.59 23.44 2.08
CA ASP A 336 2.81 23.46 2.89
C ASP A 336 2.86 22.33 3.93
N LYS A 337 1.70 21.72 4.22
CA LYS A 337 1.59 20.54 5.09
C LYS A 337 2.00 19.26 4.39
N ILE A 338 1.94 19.20 3.05
CA ILE A 338 2.17 17.98 2.27
C ILE A 338 3.62 17.90 1.82
N ARG A 339 4.51 17.50 2.74
CA ARG A 339 5.95 17.36 2.44
C ARG A 339 6.33 15.98 1.91
N SER A 340 5.47 15.00 2.11
CA SER A 340 5.65 13.60 1.72
C SER A 340 4.29 12.91 1.50
N HIS A 341 4.30 11.70 0.94
CA HIS A 341 3.11 10.83 0.90
C HIS A 341 2.62 10.42 2.29
N GLY A 342 3.51 10.33 3.29
CA GLY A 342 3.12 10.12 4.69
C GLY A 342 2.30 11.27 5.26
N ASP A 343 2.70 12.52 4.95
CA ASP A 343 1.90 13.70 5.32
C ASP A 343 0.55 13.71 4.59
N ALA A 344 0.50 13.31 3.31
CA ALA A 344 -0.76 13.16 2.59
C ALA A 344 -1.72 12.19 3.28
N ILE A 345 -1.26 11.01 3.70
CA ILE A 345 -2.08 10.04 4.44
C ILE A 345 -2.64 10.66 5.73
N ARG A 346 -1.80 11.39 6.48
CA ARG A 346 -2.20 12.06 7.73
C ARG A 346 -3.24 13.15 7.50
N GLU A 347 -3.04 14.00 6.50
CA GLU A 347 -3.90 15.17 6.27
C GLU A 347 -5.19 14.84 5.52
N LEU A 348 -5.21 13.81 4.66
CA LEU A 348 -6.41 13.40 3.92
C LEU A 348 -7.52 12.87 4.84
N GLY A 349 -7.16 12.34 6.02
CA GLY A 349 -8.11 11.79 6.98
C GLY A 349 -8.83 10.55 6.44
N LEU A 350 -8.09 9.68 5.75
CA LEU A 350 -8.57 8.40 5.21
C LEU A 350 -9.25 7.56 6.30
N SER A 351 -10.36 6.92 5.93
CA SER A 351 -11.14 6.05 6.83
C SER A 351 -10.64 4.61 6.77
N ALA A 352 -10.11 4.18 5.63
CA ALA A 352 -9.44 2.90 5.51
C ALA A 352 -8.03 2.93 6.12
N GLU A 353 -7.64 1.83 6.76
CA GLU A 353 -6.26 1.60 7.15
C GLU A 353 -5.43 1.25 5.90
N VAL A 354 -4.91 2.29 5.24
CA VAL A 354 -4.10 2.13 4.02
C VAL A 354 -2.66 1.69 4.30
N VAL A 355 -2.20 1.90 5.53
CA VAL A 355 -0.87 1.55 6.05
C VAL A 355 -1.00 1.39 7.57
N ARG A 356 -0.20 0.52 8.19
CA ARG A 356 -0.18 0.35 9.64
C ARG A 356 0.27 1.63 10.34
N PRO A 357 -0.29 1.95 11.52
CA PRO A 357 0.07 3.14 12.27
C PRO A 357 1.58 3.27 12.54
N VAL A 358 2.26 2.19 12.92
CA VAL A 358 3.72 2.24 13.17
C VAL A 358 4.52 2.53 11.89
N SER A 359 4.09 1.96 10.76
CA SER A 359 4.70 2.18 9.45
C SER A 359 4.51 3.63 8.98
N LEU A 360 3.30 4.19 9.16
CA LEU A 360 3.06 5.62 8.89
C LEU A 360 3.94 6.51 9.77
N GLN A 361 4.06 6.21 11.06
CA GLN A 361 4.95 6.96 11.96
C GLN A 361 6.39 6.93 11.44
N GLN A 362 6.88 5.77 11.00
CA GLN A 362 8.23 5.63 10.47
C GLN A 362 8.44 6.44 9.17
N ILE A 363 7.46 6.44 8.25
CA ILE A 363 7.49 7.28 7.04
C ILE A 363 7.56 8.77 7.42
N LEU A 364 6.77 9.19 8.42
CA LEU A 364 6.78 10.57 8.91
C LEU A 364 8.09 10.95 9.62
N ILE A 365 8.76 10.00 10.29
CA ILE A 365 10.06 10.22 10.93
C ILE A 365 11.16 10.34 9.87
N GLU A 366 11.17 9.43 8.89
CA GLU A 366 12.12 9.44 7.77
C GLU A 366 12.12 10.80 7.07
N ASN A 367 10.94 11.33 6.73
CA ASN A 367 10.80 12.61 6.05
C ASN A 367 11.12 13.83 6.95
N ARG A 368 11.03 13.71 8.28
CA ARG A 368 11.38 14.78 9.22
C ARG A 368 12.87 15.09 9.28
N PHE A 369 13.73 14.13 8.95
CA PHE A 369 15.18 14.28 9.06
C PHE A 369 15.88 14.60 7.73
N GLN A 370 15.14 14.64 6.63
CA GLN A 370 15.70 15.05 5.35
C GLN A 370 15.92 16.57 5.36
N ALA A 371 17.15 16.98 5.04
CA ALA A 371 17.54 18.38 4.92
C ALA A 371 16.91 19.05 3.68
#